data_AF-A0A947SDW8-F1
#
_entry.id   AF-A0A947SDW8-F1
#
_cell.length_a   1.000
_cell.length_b   1.000
_cell.length_c   1.000
_cell.angle_alpha   90.00
_cell.angle_beta   90.00
_cell.angle_gamma   90.00
#
_symmetry.space_group_name_H-M   'P 1'
#
loop_
_entity.id
_entity.type
_entity.pdbx_description
1 polymer ?
#
loop_
_entity_poly.entity_id
_entity_poly.type
_entity_poly.pdbx_seq_one_letter_code
_entity_poly.pdbx_strand_id
1 'polypeptide(L)'
;MKIGIDARQMLDPADEKGGGVERYTFSLVTRLINNSDNKFVLFLKSGYQSLHLLRKNNTKIVFVKESRLPVLGNHLLFANILK
;
A
#
# COMPACT_ATOMS: atom_id res chain seq x y z
N MET A 1 -12.32 -2.46 10.16
CA MET A 1 -11.05 -2.08 10.82
C MET A 1 -10.15 -1.33 9.83
N LYS A 2 -9.22 -0.49 10.30
CA LYS A 2 -8.19 0.15 9.44
C LYS A 2 -6.89 -0.65 9.54
N ILE A 3 -6.30 -1.01 8.40
CA ILE A 3 -5.08 -1.82 8.34
C ILE A 3 -4.01 -1.03 7.59
N GLY A 4 -2.89 -0.78 8.26
CA GLY A 4 -1.70 -0.20 7.66
C GLY A 4 -0.82 -1.28 7.04
N ILE A 5 -0.48 -1.15 5.76
CA ILE A 5 0.41 -2.10 5.06
C ILE A 5 1.61 -1.33 4.52
N ASP A 6 2.80 -1.71 5.00
CA ASP A 6 4.05 -1.24 4.41
C ASP A 6 4.28 -1.92 3.07
N ALA A 7 4.20 -1.14 2.00
CA ALA A 7 4.36 -1.59 0.63
C ALA A 7 5.60 -0.95 -0.04
N ARG A 8 6.48 -0.32 0.73
CA ARG A 8 7.69 0.36 0.21
C ARG A 8 8.67 -0.55 -0.53
N GLN A 9 8.62 -1.85 -0.27
CA GLN A 9 9.48 -2.87 -0.89
C GLN A 9 8.72 -3.79 -1.86
N MET A 10 7.42 -3.54 -2.10
CA MET A 10 6.59 -4.45 -2.90
C MET A 10 6.79 -4.32 -4.42
N LEU A 11 7.44 -3.26 -4.87
CA LEU A 11 7.70 -2.99 -6.27
C LEU A 11 9.04 -2.23 -6.35
N ASP A 12 9.79 -2.37 -7.43
CA ASP A 12 10.94 -1.49 -7.68
C ASP A 12 10.42 -0.12 -8.20
N PRO A 13 10.74 1.02 -7.56
CA PRO A 13 10.34 2.34 -8.06
C PRO A 13 10.91 2.70 -9.44
N ALA A 14 12.04 2.09 -9.84
CA ALA A 14 12.72 2.42 -11.09
C ALA A 14 12.03 1.80 -12.31
N ASP A 15 11.58 0.55 -12.19
CA ASP A 15 11.06 -0.22 -13.33
C ASP A 15 9.63 -0.78 -13.14
N GLU A 16 9.02 -0.60 -11.95
CA GLU A 16 7.76 -1.24 -11.52
C GLU A 16 7.71 -2.77 -11.69
N LYS A 17 8.82 -3.39 -12.06
CA LYS A 17 8.99 -4.82 -12.24
C LYS A 17 9.54 -5.39 -10.95
N GLY A 18 8.63 -5.72 -10.03
CA GLY A 18 8.96 -6.63 -8.95
C GLY A 18 9.42 -7.98 -9.52
N GLY A 19 10.60 -8.44 -9.11
CA GLY A 19 10.99 -9.84 -9.24
C GLY A 19 9.99 -10.75 -8.49
N GLY A 20 10.16 -12.07 -8.59
CA GLY A 20 9.13 -13.04 -8.19
C GLY A 20 8.43 -12.75 -6.86
N VAL A 21 9.17 -12.42 -5.79
CA VAL A 21 8.63 -12.19 -4.44
C VAL A 21 7.81 -10.91 -4.33
N GLU A 22 8.29 -9.82 -4.93
CA GLU A 22 7.63 -8.52 -4.96
C GLU A 22 6.29 -8.60 -5.71
N ARG A 23 6.28 -9.31 -6.85
CA ARG A 23 5.07 -9.54 -7.64
C ARG A 23 4.03 -10.41 -6.91
N TYR A 24 4.48 -11.43 -6.19
CA TYR A 24 3.62 -12.22 -5.31
C TYR A 24 3.02 -11.38 -4.20
N THR A 25 3.83 -10.55 -3.56
CA THR A 25 3.41 -9.68 -2.46
C THR A 25 2.37 -8.65 -2.94
N PHE A 26 2.59 -8.06 -4.11
CA PHE A 26 1.61 -7.18 -4.75
C PHE A 26 0.28 -7.89 -5.04
N SER A 27 0.33 -9.11 -5.59
CA SER A 27 -0.87 -9.91 -5.85
C SER A 27 -1.62 -10.26 -4.56
N LEU A 28 -0.89 -10.64 -3.51
CA LEU A 28 -1.43 -10.94 -2.19
C LEU A 28 -2.15 -9.73 -1.60
N VAL A 29 -1.50 -8.57 -1.57
CA VAL A 29 -2.11 -7.32 -1.06
C VAL A 29 -3.35 -6.95 -1.86
N THR A 30 -3.30 -7.07 -3.19
CA THR A 30 -4.46 -6.81 -4.05
C THR A 30 -5.64 -7.72 -3.71
N ARG A 31 -5.39 -9.03 -3.51
CA ARG A 31 -6.43 -9.99 -3.10
C ARG A 31 -6.96 -9.69 -1.69
N LEU A 32 -6.10 -9.32 -0.76
CA LEU A 32 -6.47 -8.96 0.62
C LEU A 32 -7.39 -7.74 0.65
N ILE A 33 -7.07 -6.72 -0.16
CA ILE A 33 -7.86 -5.50 -0.27
C ILE A 33 -9.24 -5.79 -0.88
N ASN A 34 -9.30 -6.63 -1.90
CA ASN A 34 -10.55 -6.90 -2.62
C ASN A 34 -11.50 -7.85 -1.86
N ASN A 35 -10.99 -8.75 -1.02
CA ASN A 35 -11.80 -9.72 -0.26
C ASN A 35 -12.14 -9.26 1.17
N SER A 36 -11.94 -8.00 1.49
CA SER A 36 -12.05 -7.48 2.85
C SER A 36 -12.95 -6.26 2.92
N ASP A 37 -13.74 -6.16 3.99
CA ASP A 37 -14.50 -4.95 4.34
C ASP A 37 -13.69 -3.92 5.13
N ASN A 38 -12.40 -4.20 5.32
CA ASN A 38 -11.49 -3.29 5.97
C ASN A 38 -11.10 -2.11 5.06
N LYS A 39 -10.74 -1.00 5.70
CA LYS A 39 -10.10 0.13 5.04
C LYS A 39 -8.58 -0.06 5.14
N PHE A 40 -7.87 0.26 4.08
CA PHE A 40 -6.43 0.02 3.98
C PHE A 40 -5.67 1.31 3.78
N VAL A 41 -4.54 1.43 4.48
CA VAL A 41 -3.60 2.53 4.33
C VAL A 41 -2.30 1.94 3.77
N LEU A 42 -1.96 2.30 2.53
CA LEU A 42 -0.76 1.82 1.86
C LEU A 42 0.36 2.85 2.00
N PHE A 43 1.49 2.39 2.53
CA PHE A 43 2.70 3.16 2.73
C PHE A 43 3.70 2.82 1.62
N LEU A 44 4.05 3.78 0.79
CA LEU A 44 4.82 3.56 -0.44
C LEU A 44 5.93 4.58 -0.59
N LYS A 45 7.01 4.18 -1.27
CA LYS A 45 7.97 5.15 -1.83
C LYS A 45 7.31 5.97 -2.94
N SER A 46 7.80 7.17 -3.17
CA SER A 46 7.41 8.00 -4.30
C SER A 46 7.80 7.30 -5.62
N GLY A 47 6.93 7.36 -6.65
CA GLY A 47 7.23 6.86 -7.99
C GLY A 47 6.28 5.82 -8.59
N TYR A 48 5.42 5.17 -7.81
CA TYR A 48 4.56 4.09 -8.35
C TYR A 48 3.31 4.60 -9.10
N GLN A 49 3.32 4.51 -10.43
CA GLN A 49 2.19 4.75 -11.30
C GLN A 49 1.20 3.58 -11.31
N SER A 50 1.66 2.33 -11.29
CA SER A 50 0.81 1.13 -11.32
C SER A 50 -0.19 1.05 -10.15
N LEU A 51 0.14 1.65 -9.01
CA LEU A 51 -0.73 1.68 -7.82
C LEU A 51 -1.88 2.68 -7.93
N HIS A 52 -1.81 3.67 -8.81
CA HIS A 52 -2.97 4.50 -9.15
C HIS A 52 -4.12 3.66 -9.74
N LEU A 53 -3.81 2.54 -10.41
CA LEU A 53 -4.82 1.61 -10.93
C LEU A 53 -5.57 0.89 -9.80
N LEU A 54 -4.89 0.56 -8.69
CA LEU A 54 -5.52 0.00 -7.49
C LEU A 54 -6.49 1.00 -6.85
N ARG A 55 -6.14 2.29 -6.85
CA ARG A 55 -7.03 3.34 -6.34
C ARG A 55 -8.26 3.56 -7.20
N LYS A 56 -8.08 3.58 -8.52
CA LYS A 56 -9.09 4.10 -9.47
C LYS A 56 -10.45 3.43 -9.31
N ASN A 57 -10.45 2.17 -8.86
CA ASN A 57 -11.67 1.38 -8.66
C ASN A 57 -11.95 1.04 -7.18
N ASN A 58 -11.13 1.47 -6.22
CA ASN A 58 -11.26 1.06 -4.82
C ASN A 58 -11.14 2.22 -3.82
N THR A 59 -12.29 2.67 -3.33
CA THR A 59 -12.43 3.74 -2.31
C THR A 59 -11.97 3.31 -0.91
N LYS A 60 -11.69 2.02 -0.69
CA LYS A 60 -11.21 1.50 0.59
C LYS A 60 -9.72 1.77 0.82
N ILE A 61 -8.98 2.28 -0.18
CA ILE A 61 -7.53 2.48 -0.14
C ILE A 61 -7.18 3.96 0.07
N VAL A 62 -6.36 4.24 1.08
CA VAL A 62 -5.73 5.55 1.33
C VAL A 62 -4.23 5.43 1.08
N PHE A 63 -3.69 6.33 0.25
CA PHE A 63 -2.26 6.39 -0.04
C PHE A 63 -1.59 7.45 0.81
N VAL A 64 -0.47 7.08 1.44
CA VAL A 64 0.36 8.01 2.21
C VAL A 64 1.61 8.32 1.39
N LYS A 65 1.83 9.62 1.13
CA LYS A 65 3.03 10.09 0.44
C LYS A 65 4.27 9.83 1.30
N GLU A 66 5.39 9.59 0.63
CA GLU A 66 6.67 9.25 1.24
C GLU A 66 7.11 10.20 2.37
N SER A 67 6.89 11.51 2.18
CA SER A 67 7.23 12.55 3.17
C SER A 67 6.43 12.49 4.48
N ARG A 68 5.38 11.67 4.55
CA ARG A 68 4.52 11.49 5.72
C ARG A 68 4.54 10.07 6.25
N LEU A 69 5.49 9.24 5.80
CA LEU A 69 5.55 7.85 6.22
C LEU A 69 6.06 7.73 7.66
N PRO A 70 5.35 7.01 8.53
CA PRO A 70 5.89 6.63 9.82
C PRO A 70 7.10 5.70 9.67
N VAL A 71 7.94 5.68 10.69
CA VAL A 71 8.99 4.64 10.86
C VAL A 71 8.30 3.26 10.88
N LEU A 72 8.97 2.22 10.33
CA LEU A 72 8.47 0.84 10.12
C LEU A 72 7.53 0.30 11.24
N GLY A 73 7.79 0.60 12.51
CA GLY A 73 6.97 0.14 13.64
C GLY A 73 5.60 0.82 13.85
N ASN A 74 5.36 2.01 13.28
CA ASN A 74 4.21 2.87 13.69
C ASN A 74 3.02 2.87 12.72
N HIS A 75 2.92 1.88 11.84
CA HIS A 75 1.96 1.87 10.73
C HIS A 75 0.51 1.70 11.20
N LEU A 76 0.29 0.87 12.23
CA LEU A 76 -1.02 0.65 12.86
C LEU A 76 -1.55 1.92 13.54
N LEU A 77 -0.72 2.59 14.34
CA LEU A 77 -1.09 3.84 15.00
C LEU A 77 -1.40 4.94 14.00
N PHE A 78 -0.56 5.09 12.96
CA PHE A 78 -0.76 6.10 11.93
C PHE A 78 -2.04 5.86 11.12
N ALA A 79 -2.34 4.60 10.76
CA ALA A 79 -3.53 4.25 10.02
C ALA A 79 -4.83 4.62 10.77
N ASN A 80 -4.82 4.56 12.10
CA ASN A 80 -5.97 4.94 12.92
C ASN A 80 -6.21 6.45 12.99
N ILE A 81 -5.17 7.27 12.79
CA ILE A 81 -5.25 8.74 12.88
C ILE A 81 -5.77 9.37 11.58
N LEU A 82 -5.52 8.73 10.43
CA LEU A 82 -6.06 9.17 9.14
C LEU A 82 -7.57 9.00 9.14
N LYS A 83 -8.36 10.09 9.21
CA LYS A 83 -9.84 10.05 9.21
C LYS A 83 -10.40 9.60 7.87
#